data_AF-X1QWR1-F1
#
_entry.id   AF-X1QWR1-F1
#
_cell.length_a   1.000
_cell.length_b   1.000
_cell.length_c   1.000
_cell.angle_alpha   90.00
_cell.angle_beta   90.00
_cell.angle_gamma   90.00
#
_symmetry.space_group_name_H-M   'P 1'
#
loop_
_entity.id
_entity.type
_entity.pdbx_description
1 polymer ?
#
loop_
_entity_poly.entity_id
_entity_poly.type
_entity_poly.pdbx_seq_one_letter_code
_entity_poly.pdbx_strand_id
1 'polypeptide(L)'
;LEVKIDPAGAGTVTTNPAPTEGIQHNWYFPHGTTVYVTAHPKSGYTFKSWSGEMTDTSAITAPVYPMTEKRTITAHFESEVVPPPKADIRNFDFRATGGTYDIGDKVPFTAPYDYKGKAQSGRLTISLGTGVYPSFYTKYTFSPISVSFNEAMDWKGGTINGQFTLPSTLEPGQTYSVRAKLEAISDYTQETDTDWGVITIREAPPVYKGTISKKQLEYDEARASIPAYNIPQNKRGLVHIWGRNDMTTTQRMGIWWQVKNPAGTVVETYSAWESWPHTSPGGAHEFIGGRFTFDKSGTYKIDVKLSMNPASPQIVGSYSGTLCTVAAVGEYTLTLQQSPAVGWITIEPDKPKYSYGDFIKLTSYMDSWAIGSYAFNYWEKDGEWLDTRNPVNTIVTGNNVFVARYRTL
;
A
#
# COMPACT_ATOMS: atom_id res chain seq x y z
N LEU A 1 2.84 -34.61 83.54
CA LEU A 1 3.48 -34.28 82.26
C LEU A 1 2.50 -33.42 81.48
N GLU A 2 2.86 -32.17 81.26
CA GLU A 2 2.17 -31.25 80.37
C GLU A 2 2.86 -31.29 79.00
N VAL A 3 2.09 -31.45 77.92
CA VAL A 3 2.61 -31.46 76.54
C VAL A 3 1.96 -30.33 75.76
N LYS A 4 2.76 -29.41 75.24
CA LYS A 4 2.28 -28.34 74.35
C LYS A 4 2.39 -28.81 72.90
N ILE A 5 1.36 -28.55 72.11
CA ILE A 5 1.36 -28.82 70.66
C ILE A 5 1.56 -27.49 69.95
N ASP A 6 2.62 -27.41 69.15
CA ASP A 6 3.00 -26.20 68.43
C ASP A 6 3.13 -26.47 66.92
N PRO A 7 2.30 -25.86 66.06
CA PRO A 7 1.14 -25.02 66.39
C PRO A 7 -0.03 -25.84 66.95
N ALA A 8 -0.90 -25.22 67.74
CA ALA A 8 -2.05 -25.90 68.35
C ALA A 8 -2.93 -26.60 67.30
N GLY A 9 -3.23 -27.89 67.52
CA GLY A 9 -4.04 -28.70 66.61
C GLY A 9 -3.28 -29.33 65.42
N ALA A 10 -1.96 -29.14 65.33
CA ALA A 10 -1.11 -29.75 64.30
C ALA A 10 -0.90 -31.26 64.47
N GLY A 11 -1.22 -31.82 65.64
CA GLY A 11 -1.07 -33.24 65.93
C GLY A 11 -1.58 -33.62 67.31
N THR A 12 -1.37 -34.88 67.67
CA THR A 12 -1.65 -35.43 69.00
C THR A 12 -0.43 -36.16 69.53
N VAL A 13 -0.45 -36.50 70.82
CA VAL A 13 0.66 -37.20 71.47
C VAL A 13 0.07 -38.33 72.32
N THR A 14 0.77 -39.46 72.34
CA THR A 14 0.47 -40.61 73.20
C THR A 14 1.67 -40.92 74.10
N THR A 15 1.45 -41.62 75.22
CA THR A 15 2.49 -41.93 76.19
C THR A 15 2.56 -43.43 76.49
N ASN A 16 3.75 -43.93 76.83
CA ASN A 16 3.98 -45.28 77.35
C ASN A 16 4.93 -45.22 78.56
N PRO A 17 4.53 -45.67 79.76
CA PRO A 17 3.24 -46.28 80.10
C PRO A 17 2.05 -45.33 79.90
N ALA A 18 0.84 -45.89 79.86
CA ALA A 18 -0.39 -45.11 79.87
C ALA A 18 -0.48 -44.31 81.20
N PRO A 19 -1.04 -43.10 81.18
CA PRO A 19 -1.15 -42.26 82.37
C PRO A 19 -2.14 -42.86 83.37
N THR A 20 -1.90 -42.63 84.66
CA THR A 20 -2.81 -43.10 85.72
C THR A 20 -4.07 -42.25 85.79
N GLU A 21 -3.94 -40.95 85.56
CA GLU A 21 -5.03 -39.97 85.55
C GLU A 21 -4.70 -38.82 84.59
N GLY A 22 -5.68 -37.93 84.36
CA GLY A 22 -5.50 -36.69 83.61
C GLY A 22 -6.32 -36.60 82.34
N ILE A 23 -6.10 -35.53 81.59
CA ILE A 23 -6.73 -35.27 80.29
C ILE A 23 -5.65 -35.28 79.20
N GLN A 24 -6.04 -35.35 77.93
CA GLN A 24 -5.08 -35.32 76.83
C GLN A 24 -4.11 -34.15 76.98
N HIS A 25 -2.82 -34.43 76.85
CA HIS A 25 -1.71 -33.48 76.99
C HIS A 25 -1.47 -32.92 78.40
N ASN A 26 -2.24 -33.36 79.41
CA ASN A 26 -1.97 -33.07 80.82
C ASN A 26 -2.22 -34.32 81.67
N TRP A 27 -1.16 -35.11 81.84
CA TRP A 27 -1.21 -36.48 82.35
C TRP A 27 -0.46 -36.66 83.68
N TYR A 28 -0.97 -37.54 84.53
CA TYR A 28 -0.35 -37.92 85.80
C TYR A 28 0.30 -39.30 85.71
N PHE A 29 1.47 -39.43 86.33
CA PHE A 29 2.26 -40.66 86.38
C PHE A 29 2.84 -40.85 87.80
N PRO A 30 3.08 -42.09 88.26
CA PRO A 30 3.74 -42.35 89.53
C PRO A 30 5.12 -41.68 89.60
N HIS A 31 5.52 -41.27 90.80
CA HIS A 31 6.80 -40.62 91.04
C HIS A 31 7.98 -41.50 90.56
N GLY A 32 8.89 -40.90 89.78
CA GLY A 32 10.07 -41.59 89.23
C GLY A 32 9.83 -42.35 87.92
N THR A 33 8.61 -42.34 87.36
CA THR A 33 8.31 -43.01 86.08
C THR A 33 9.04 -42.35 84.91
N THR A 34 9.74 -43.15 84.10
CA THR A 34 10.23 -42.71 82.78
C THR A 34 9.13 -42.91 81.74
N VAL A 35 8.69 -41.82 81.11
CA VAL A 35 7.58 -41.83 80.13
C VAL A 35 8.15 -41.69 78.72
N TYR A 36 7.78 -42.59 77.82
CA TYR A 36 8.02 -42.44 76.38
C TYR A 36 6.84 -41.70 75.76
N VAL A 37 7.11 -40.61 75.05
CA VAL A 37 6.11 -39.85 74.29
C VAL A 37 6.25 -40.18 72.81
N THR A 38 5.13 -40.33 72.10
CA THR A 38 5.08 -40.53 70.65
C THR A 38 4.15 -39.50 70.02
N ALA A 39 4.65 -38.74 69.05
CA ALA A 39 3.89 -37.72 68.33
C ALA A 39 3.16 -38.33 67.11
N HIS A 40 1.92 -37.90 66.89
CA HIS A 40 1.09 -38.28 65.75
C HIS A 40 0.66 -37.01 65.00
N PRO A 41 1.36 -36.63 63.91
CA PRO A 41 0.98 -35.48 63.10
C PRO A 41 -0.44 -35.61 62.53
N LYS A 42 -1.17 -34.50 62.48
CA LYS A 42 -2.43 -34.41 61.74
C LYS A 42 -2.13 -34.35 60.24
N SER A 43 -3.07 -34.77 59.40
CA SER A 43 -2.96 -34.60 57.94
C SER A 43 -2.62 -33.15 57.58
N GLY A 44 -1.61 -32.97 56.71
CA GLY A 44 -1.05 -31.67 56.33
C GLY A 44 0.05 -31.15 57.26
N TYR A 45 0.52 -31.94 58.22
CA TYR A 45 1.64 -31.61 59.11
C TYR A 45 2.64 -32.77 59.21
N THR A 46 3.90 -32.44 59.50
CA THR A 46 4.96 -33.38 59.85
C THR A 46 5.51 -33.07 61.24
N PHE A 47 5.99 -34.09 61.96
CA PHE A 47 6.64 -33.90 63.25
C PHE A 47 8.08 -33.41 63.03
N LYS A 48 8.47 -32.35 63.74
CA LYS A 48 9.78 -31.71 63.60
C LYS A 48 10.72 -32.11 64.74
N SER A 49 10.31 -31.86 65.98
CA SER A 49 11.12 -32.13 67.16
C SER A 49 10.32 -32.05 68.46
N TRP A 50 10.89 -32.66 69.49
CA TRP A 50 10.56 -32.44 70.88
C TRP A 50 11.47 -31.38 71.48
N SER A 51 10.94 -30.58 72.41
CA SER A 51 11.73 -29.65 73.23
C SER A 51 11.18 -29.53 74.66
N GLY A 52 11.93 -28.86 75.54
CA GLY A 52 11.51 -28.53 76.89
C GLY A 52 12.20 -29.38 77.94
N GLU A 53 11.46 -29.90 78.92
CA GLU A 53 12.05 -30.69 80.01
C GLU A 53 12.28 -32.17 79.63
N MET A 54 12.97 -32.37 78.51
CA MET A 54 13.49 -33.63 77.98
C MET A 54 14.71 -33.34 77.11
N THR A 55 15.42 -34.36 76.63
CA THR A 55 16.48 -34.13 75.63
C THR A 55 15.85 -33.78 74.29
N ASP A 56 16.14 -32.58 73.77
CA ASP A 56 15.70 -32.14 72.44
C ASP A 56 16.07 -33.19 71.38
N THR A 57 15.07 -33.60 70.61
CA THR A 57 15.26 -34.69 69.63
C THR A 57 14.22 -34.63 68.52
N SER A 58 14.62 -35.03 67.31
CA SER A 58 13.72 -35.21 66.17
C SER A 58 13.11 -36.61 66.09
N ALA A 59 13.44 -37.50 67.03
CA ALA A 59 12.82 -38.83 67.09
C ALA A 59 11.33 -38.72 67.41
N ILE A 60 10.48 -39.33 66.57
CA ILE A 60 9.02 -39.32 66.74
C ILE A 60 8.57 -39.89 68.09
N THR A 61 9.35 -40.84 68.63
CA THR A 61 9.21 -41.39 69.97
C THR A 61 10.46 -41.11 70.80
N ALA A 62 10.28 -40.57 72.00
CA ALA A 62 11.40 -40.19 72.86
C ALA A 62 11.06 -40.30 74.36
N PRO A 63 12.03 -40.61 75.23
CA PRO A 63 11.83 -40.61 76.67
C PRO A 63 11.86 -39.19 77.25
N VAL A 64 10.94 -38.90 78.14
CA VAL A 64 10.97 -37.72 79.03
C VAL A 64 11.85 -38.05 80.24
N TYR A 65 12.45 -37.03 80.86
CA TYR A 65 13.12 -37.22 82.14
C TYR A 65 12.16 -37.79 83.19
N PRO A 66 12.66 -38.58 84.18
CA PRO A 66 11.82 -39.20 85.18
C PRO A 66 10.85 -38.22 85.85
N MET A 67 9.61 -38.65 86.04
CA MET A 67 8.53 -37.84 86.62
C MET A 67 8.69 -37.69 88.14
N THR A 68 9.70 -36.95 88.57
CA THR A 68 9.90 -36.57 89.99
C THR A 68 9.15 -35.29 90.37
N GLU A 69 8.77 -34.51 89.36
CA GLU A 69 8.01 -33.26 89.47
C GLU A 69 7.16 -33.04 88.20
N LYS A 70 6.39 -31.94 88.15
CA LYS A 70 5.66 -31.57 86.93
C LYS A 70 6.66 -31.20 85.84
N ARG A 71 6.68 -31.99 84.76
CA ARG A 71 7.43 -31.72 83.54
C ARG A 71 6.54 -31.11 82.45
N THR A 72 7.07 -30.16 81.70
CA THR A 72 6.46 -29.52 80.53
C THR A 72 7.35 -29.71 79.30
N ILE A 73 6.82 -30.32 78.25
CA ILE A 73 7.50 -30.51 76.97
C ILE A 73 6.66 -29.93 75.83
N THR A 74 7.27 -29.69 74.67
CA THR A 74 6.58 -29.23 73.47
C THR A 74 6.85 -30.17 72.30
N ALA A 75 5.79 -30.58 71.61
CA ALA A 75 5.86 -31.25 70.31
C ALA A 75 5.75 -30.18 69.21
N HIS A 76 6.83 -29.97 68.46
CA HIS A 76 6.84 -29.07 67.32
C HIS A 76 6.47 -29.82 66.05
N PHE A 77 5.51 -29.26 65.32
CA PHE A 77 5.06 -29.72 64.02
C PHE A 77 5.27 -28.61 62.99
N GLU A 78 5.40 -29.00 61.73
CA GLU A 78 5.51 -28.07 60.61
C GLU A 78 4.46 -28.43 59.56
N SER A 79 3.80 -27.43 58.97
CA SER A 79 2.84 -27.66 57.90
C SER A 79 3.55 -28.25 56.67
N GLU A 80 3.00 -29.29 56.09
CA GLU A 80 3.51 -29.88 54.85
C GLU A 80 3.20 -28.92 53.69
N VAL A 81 4.24 -28.23 53.19
CA VAL A 81 4.11 -27.39 52.00
C VAL A 81 4.24 -28.31 50.79
N VAL A 82 3.11 -28.70 50.19
CA VAL A 82 3.14 -29.42 48.92
C VAL A 82 3.68 -28.45 47.86
N PRO A 83 4.85 -28.72 47.25
CA PRO A 83 5.35 -27.83 46.21
C PRO A 83 4.38 -27.83 45.03
N PRO A 84 4.24 -26.70 44.32
CA PRO A 84 3.46 -26.69 43.09
C PRO A 84 3.95 -27.78 42.13
N PRO A 85 3.04 -28.40 41.36
CA PRO A 85 3.43 -29.33 40.31
C PRO A 85 4.38 -28.65 39.31
N LYS A 86 5.14 -29.46 38.56
CA LYS A 86 5.90 -28.96 37.42
C LYS A 86 4.97 -28.20 36.47
N ALA A 87 5.46 -27.07 35.95
CA ALA A 87 4.70 -26.25 35.04
C ALA A 87 4.35 -26.99 33.76
N ASP A 88 3.09 -26.87 33.35
CA ASP A 88 2.60 -27.42 32.10
C ASP A 88 1.49 -26.55 31.49
N ILE A 89 1.42 -26.54 30.17
CA ILE A 89 0.43 -25.80 29.37
C ILE A 89 -0.24 -26.81 28.46
N ARG A 90 -1.56 -26.71 28.29
CA ARG A 90 -2.31 -27.52 27.32
C ARG A 90 -3.54 -26.80 26.82
N ASN A 91 -4.24 -27.42 25.85
CA ASN A 91 -5.49 -26.89 25.29
C ASN A 91 -5.35 -25.44 24.83
N PHE A 92 -4.15 -25.08 24.36
CA PHE A 92 -3.89 -23.77 23.78
C PHE A 92 -4.56 -23.71 22.42
N ASP A 93 -5.54 -22.84 22.28
CA ASP A 93 -6.37 -22.70 21.09
C ASP A 93 -6.40 -21.22 20.73
N PHE A 94 -5.56 -20.83 19.78
CA PHE A 94 -5.38 -19.45 19.36
C PHE A 94 -6.28 -19.16 18.16
N ARG A 95 -7.10 -18.13 18.28
CA ARG A 95 -8.08 -17.76 17.26
C ARG A 95 -7.91 -16.29 16.90
N ALA A 96 -7.47 -16.01 15.68
CA ALA A 96 -7.51 -14.68 15.12
C ALA A 96 -8.89 -14.43 14.48
N THR A 97 -9.35 -13.18 14.48
CA THR A 97 -10.59 -12.83 13.81
C THR A 97 -10.39 -12.94 12.30
N GLY A 98 -11.00 -13.94 11.68
CA GLY A 98 -10.85 -14.16 10.24
C GLY A 98 -11.51 -13.06 9.40
N GLY A 99 -10.94 -12.72 8.25
CA GLY A 99 -11.50 -11.72 7.35
C GLY A 99 -10.53 -11.16 6.30
N THR A 100 -11.03 -10.19 5.53
CA THR A 100 -10.23 -9.41 4.59
C THR A 100 -9.88 -8.06 5.19
N TYR A 101 -8.58 -7.78 5.27
CA TYR A 101 -8.02 -6.59 5.94
C TYR A 101 -7.15 -5.77 5.00
N ASP A 102 -7.02 -4.48 5.30
CA ASP A 102 -5.98 -3.63 4.73
C ASP A 102 -4.69 -3.71 5.55
N ILE A 103 -3.57 -3.37 4.92
CA ILE A 103 -2.30 -3.21 5.62
C ILE A 103 -2.43 -2.11 6.69
N GLY A 104 -1.95 -2.39 7.91
CA GLY A 104 -2.07 -1.49 9.05
C GLY A 104 -3.35 -1.68 9.87
N ASP A 105 -4.29 -2.53 9.43
CA ASP A 105 -5.44 -2.88 10.25
C ASP A 105 -5.02 -3.67 11.50
N LYS A 106 -5.83 -3.55 12.56
CA LYS A 106 -5.67 -4.31 13.79
C LYS A 106 -6.56 -5.55 13.73
N VAL A 107 -5.96 -6.72 13.94
CA VAL A 107 -6.66 -8.01 13.97
C VAL A 107 -6.82 -8.45 15.42
N PRO A 108 -8.05 -8.53 15.95
CA PRO A 108 -8.30 -9.06 17.30
C PRO A 108 -8.08 -10.56 17.36
N PHE A 109 -7.65 -11.05 18.53
CA PHE A 109 -7.52 -12.48 18.81
C PHE A 109 -7.98 -12.84 20.22
N THR A 110 -8.34 -14.12 20.40
CA THR A 110 -8.54 -14.78 21.69
C THR A 110 -7.70 -16.05 21.73
N ALA A 111 -7.13 -16.37 22.89
CA ALA A 111 -6.31 -17.56 23.09
C ALA A 111 -6.58 -18.20 24.47
N PRO A 112 -7.65 -19.00 24.62
CA PRO A 112 -7.82 -19.89 25.76
C PRO A 112 -6.65 -20.88 25.90
N TYR A 113 -6.37 -21.24 27.16
CA TYR A 113 -5.36 -22.23 27.53
C TYR A 113 -5.67 -22.80 28.92
N ASP A 114 -5.11 -23.96 29.24
CA ASP A 114 -5.04 -24.48 30.60
C ASP A 114 -3.60 -24.42 31.12
N TYR A 115 -3.43 -24.03 32.39
CA TYR A 115 -2.15 -23.98 33.06
C TYR A 115 -2.18 -24.73 34.40
N LYS A 116 -1.06 -25.37 34.73
CA LYS A 116 -0.79 -26.01 36.02
C LYS A 116 0.66 -25.73 36.38
N GLY A 117 0.96 -25.33 37.62
CA GLY A 117 2.33 -25.08 38.09
C GLY A 117 2.50 -23.86 38.99
N LYS A 118 3.76 -23.51 39.28
CA LYS A 118 4.11 -22.31 40.09
C LYS A 118 3.79 -21.00 39.37
N ALA A 119 3.55 -19.94 40.14
CA ALA A 119 3.43 -18.60 39.57
C ALA A 119 4.72 -18.19 38.84
N GLN A 120 4.61 -17.71 37.60
CA GLN A 120 5.76 -17.32 36.80
C GLN A 120 5.38 -16.44 35.60
N SER A 121 6.40 -15.81 35.01
CA SER A 121 6.25 -15.09 33.74
C SER A 121 6.23 -16.05 32.55
N GLY A 122 5.55 -15.61 31.51
CA GLY A 122 5.44 -16.26 30.22
C GLY A 122 5.54 -15.27 29.08
N ARG A 123 5.49 -15.79 27.86
CA ARG A 123 5.36 -14.99 26.65
C ARG A 123 4.48 -15.67 25.60
N LEU A 124 3.75 -14.86 24.86
CA LEU A 124 3.00 -15.26 23.67
C LEU A 124 3.71 -14.68 22.44
N THR A 125 4.17 -15.56 21.55
CA THR A 125 4.77 -15.18 20.27
C THR A 125 3.78 -15.45 19.15
N ILE A 126 3.47 -14.45 18.34
CA ILE A 126 2.57 -14.55 17.19
C ILE A 126 3.40 -14.43 15.90
N SER A 127 3.11 -15.26 14.93
CA SER A 127 3.74 -15.25 13.60
C SER A 127 2.68 -15.35 12.51
N LEU A 128 2.84 -14.55 11.46
CA LEU A 128 2.10 -14.68 10.21
C LEU A 128 2.89 -15.54 9.25
N GLY A 129 2.21 -16.43 8.54
CA GLY A 129 2.85 -17.32 7.60
C GLY A 129 1.92 -17.78 6.50
N THR A 130 2.51 -18.52 5.58
CA THR A 130 1.82 -19.17 4.45
C THR A 130 1.98 -20.67 4.57
N GLY A 131 1.26 -21.42 3.74
CA GLY A 131 1.27 -22.89 3.76
C GLY A 131 -0.07 -23.46 4.21
N VAL A 132 -0.19 -24.76 4.07
CA VAL A 132 -1.36 -25.55 4.43
C VAL A 132 -0.91 -26.62 5.40
N TYR A 133 -1.78 -26.98 6.34
CA TYR A 133 -1.50 -28.01 7.34
C TYR A 133 -0.85 -29.26 6.71
N PRO A 134 0.26 -29.77 7.26
CA PRO A 134 0.94 -29.34 8.49
C PRO A 134 2.07 -28.31 8.30
N SER A 135 2.31 -27.83 7.07
CA SER A 135 3.45 -26.98 6.72
C SER A 135 3.16 -25.49 6.91
N PHE A 136 4.00 -24.80 7.67
CA PHE A 136 3.90 -23.36 7.91
C PHE A 136 5.23 -22.67 7.61
N TYR A 137 5.18 -21.70 6.70
CA TYR A 137 6.31 -20.88 6.30
C TYR A 137 6.14 -19.48 6.86
N THR A 138 6.89 -19.18 7.92
CA THR A 138 6.85 -17.88 8.59
C THR A 138 7.25 -16.75 7.63
N LYS A 139 6.43 -15.71 7.60
CA LYS A 139 6.66 -14.47 6.83
C LYS A 139 6.95 -13.28 7.74
N TYR A 140 6.33 -13.26 8.92
CA TYR A 140 6.53 -12.21 9.90
C TYR A 140 6.35 -12.76 11.31
N THR A 141 7.13 -12.27 12.28
CA THR A 141 6.98 -12.59 13.70
C THR A 141 6.90 -11.29 14.49
N PHE A 142 5.85 -11.16 15.30
CA PHE A 142 5.65 -9.98 16.14
C PHE A 142 6.56 -10.01 17.37
N SER A 143 6.77 -8.84 17.98
CA SER A 143 7.37 -8.76 19.31
C SER A 143 6.54 -9.59 20.31
N PRO A 144 7.18 -10.42 21.15
CA PRO A 144 6.45 -11.25 22.10
C PRO A 144 5.63 -10.42 23.10
N ILE A 145 4.42 -10.88 23.39
CA ILE A 145 3.53 -10.30 24.40
C ILE A 145 3.84 -10.96 25.74
N SER A 146 4.08 -10.18 26.79
CA SER A 146 4.28 -10.70 28.14
C SER A 146 2.99 -11.33 28.69
N VAL A 147 3.10 -12.50 29.31
CA VAL A 147 2.01 -13.23 29.96
C VAL A 147 2.41 -13.51 31.41
N SER A 148 1.45 -13.55 32.32
CA SER A 148 1.68 -13.97 33.71
C SER A 148 0.83 -15.19 34.03
N PHE A 149 1.45 -16.22 34.58
CA PHE A 149 0.80 -17.41 35.07
C PHE A 149 0.69 -17.33 36.59
N ASN A 150 -0.52 -17.51 37.11
CA ASN A 150 -0.74 -17.66 38.54
C ASN A 150 -0.44 -19.09 38.98
N GLU A 151 -0.08 -19.26 40.25
CA GLU A 151 0.09 -20.59 40.82
C GLU A 151 -1.23 -21.40 40.73
N ALA A 152 -1.09 -22.66 40.33
CA ALA A 152 -2.20 -23.58 40.14
C ALA A 152 -1.75 -25.01 40.49
N MET A 153 -2.27 -25.54 41.61
CA MET A 153 -2.04 -26.92 42.06
C MET A 153 -2.70 -27.96 41.16
N ASP A 154 -3.73 -27.55 40.42
CA ASP A 154 -4.36 -28.35 39.37
C ASP A 154 -4.69 -27.49 38.14
N TRP A 155 -5.15 -28.12 37.07
CA TRP A 155 -5.45 -27.43 35.80
C TRP A 155 -6.45 -26.29 35.98
N LYS A 156 -6.01 -25.09 35.58
CA LYS A 156 -6.81 -23.88 35.63
C LYS A 156 -6.83 -23.21 34.26
N GLY A 157 -8.04 -22.95 33.77
CA GLY A 157 -8.25 -22.24 32.52
C GLY A 157 -7.87 -20.76 32.62
N GLY A 158 -7.27 -20.24 31.56
CA GLY A 158 -6.99 -18.84 31.33
C GLY A 158 -7.37 -18.43 29.90
N THR A 159 -7.38 -17.12 29.64
CA THR A 159 -7.62 -16.60 28.29
C THR A 159 -6.80 -15.34 28.08
N ILE A 160 -6.07 -15.32 26.97
CA ILE A 160 -5.33 -14.14 26.51
C ILE A 160 -6.14 -13.48 25.40
N ASN A 161 -6.52 -12.23 25.60
CA ASN A 161 -7.18 -11.42 24.57
C ASN A 161 -6.25 -10.30 24.13
N GLY A 162 -6.28 -9.96 22.85
CA GLY A 162 -5.45 -8.89 22.33
C GLY A 162 -5.73 -8.59 20.87
N GLN A 163 -4.82 -7.82 20.29
CA GLN A 163 -4.82 -7.51 18.87
C GLN A 163 -3.38 -7.29 18.38
N PHE A 164 -3.13 -7.53 17.10
CA PHE A 164 -1.88 -7.17 16.44
C PHE A 164 -2.15 -6.36 15.16
N THR A 165 -1.21 -5.50 14.80
CA THR A 165 -1.33 -4.63 13.62
C THR A 165 -0.64 -5.28 12.42
N LEU A 166 -1.32 -5.37 11.28
CA LEU A 166 -0.77 -6.00 10.08
C LEU A 166 0.41 -5.19 9.52
N PRO A 167 1.60 -5.79 9.36
CA PRO A 167 2.80 -5.08 8.91
C PRO A 167 2.75 -4.80 7.40
N SER A 168 3.46 -3.74 6.97
CA SER A 168 3.56 -3.34 5.56
C SER A 168 4.36 -4.30 4.67
N THR A 169 4.94 -5.34 5.25
CA THR A 169 5.72 -6.37 4.54
C THR A 169 4.84 -7.49 3.96
N LEU A 170 3.52 -7.47 4.21
CA LEU A 170 2.61 -8.47 3.65
C LEU A 170 2.20 -8.12 2.21
N GLU A 171 1.82 -9.14 1.45
CA GLU A 171 1.50 -9.06 0.03
C GLU A 171 -0.01 -8.85 -0.16
N PRO A 172 -0.46 -7.84 -0.91
CA PRO A 172 -1.87 -7.68 -1.28
C PRO A 172 -2.41 -8.90 -2.02
N GLY A 173 -3.65 -9.30 -1.72
CA GLY A 173 -4.31 -10.47 -2.29
C GLY A 173 -3.88 -11.81 -1.65
N GLN A 174 -2.83 -11.81 -0.82
CA GLN A 174 -2.35 -13.02 -0.17
C GLN A 174 -3.17 -13.35 1.08
N THR A 175 -3.44 -14.64 1.27
CA THR A 175 -4.02 -15.18 2.51
C THR A 175 -2.93 -15.75 3.41
N TYR A 176 -3.01 -15.44 4.69
CA TYR A 176 -2.06 -15.80 5.73
C TYR A 176 -2.73 -16.62 6.84
N SER A 177 -1.97 -17.60 7.34
CA SER A 177 -2.24 -18.31 8.58
C SER A 177 -1.57 -17.58 9.75
N VAL A 178 -2.12 -17.74 10.95
CA VAL A 178 -1.55 -17.19 12.18
C VAL A 178 -1.10 -18.33 13.06
N ARG A 179 0.19 -18.38 13.38
CA ARG A 179 0.74 -19.32 14.36
C ARG A 179 1.02 -18.58 15.65
N ALA A 180 0.60 -19.15 16.76
CA ALA A 180 0.92 -18.65 18.07
C ALA A 180 1.66 -19.70 18.89
N LYS A 181 2.62 -19.25 19.69
CA LYS A 181 3.35 -20.08 20.65
C LYS A 181 3.28 -19.44 22.03
N LEU A 182 2.73 -20.16 22.99
CA LEU A 182 2.66 -19.75 24.39
C LEU A 182 3.74 -20.50 25.19
N GLU A 183 4.55 -19.77 25.94
CA GLU A 183 5.68 -20.32 26.70
C GLU A 183 5.63 -19.86 28.17
N ALA A 184 5.84 -20.79 29.10
CA ALA A 184 6.23 -20.49 30.48
C ALA A 184 7.76 -20.48 30.59
N ILE A 185 8.34 -19.50 31.28
CA ILE A 185 9.78 -19.21 31.16
C ILE A 185 10.63 -19.91 32.22
N SER A 186 10.19 -19.91 33.48
CA SER A 186 11.03 -20.37 34.61
C SER A 186 11.04 -21.88 34.77
N ASP A 187 9.94 -22.55 34.49
CA ASP A 187 9.84 -24.01 34.40
C ASP A 187 9.29 -24.32 33.02
N TYR A 188 10.22 -24.43 32.06
CA TYR A 188 9.94 -24.32 30.64
C TYR A 188 8.92 -25.36 30.17
N THR A 189 7.80 -24.86 29.66
CA THR A 189 6.78 -25.59 28.92
C THR A 189 6.24 -24.68 27.83
N GLN A 190 5.76 -25.27 26.74
CA GLN A 190 5.24 -24.51 25.62
C GLN A 190 4.12 -25.26 24.92
N GLU A 191 3.21 -24.51 24.33
CA GLU A 191 2.24 -25.01 23.37
C GLU A 191 2.25 -24.15 22.12
N THR A 192 1.91 -24.74 20.99
CA THR A 192 1.83 -24.05 19.70
C THR A 192 0.54 -24.42 19.01
N ASP A 193 -0.18 -23.40 18.58
CA ASP A 193 -1.38 -23.56 17.78
C ASP A 193 -1.29 -22.73 16.51
N THR A 194 -2.00 -23.15 15.46
CA THR A 194 -2.02 -22.45 14.16
C THR A 194 -3.44 -22.35 13.64
N ASP A 195 -3.89 -21.12 13.47
CA ASP A 195 -5.14 -20.77 12.83
C ASP A 195 -4.91 -20.60 11.33
N TRP A 196 -5.46 -21.51 10.52
CA TRP A 196 -5.06 -21.67 9.12
C TRP A 196 -5.89 -20.79 8.17
N GLY A 197 -5.21 -19.96 7.38
CA GLY A 197 -5.81 -19.21 6.28
C GLY A 197 -6.85 -18.17 6.69
N VAL A 198 -6.71 -17.58 7.87
CA VAL A 198 -7.74 -16.70 8.47
C VAL A 198 -7.64 -15.24 8.03
N ILE A 199 -6.48 -14.75 7.58
CA ILE A 199 -6.29 -13.33 7.24
C ILE A 199 -5.99 -13.19 5.75
N THR A 200 -6.90 -12.58 5.00
CA THR A 200 -6.65 -12.20 3.61
C THR A 200 -6.31 -10.71 3.54
N ILE A 201 -5.18 -10.36 2.95
CA ILE A 201 -4.88 -8.96 2.65
C ILE A 201 -5.64 -8.56 1.40
N ARG A 202 -6.35 -7.43 1.45
CA ARG A 202 -7.10 -6.92 0.32
C ARG A 202 -6.18 -6.75 -0.89
N GLU A 203 -6.61 -7.25 -2.04
CA GLU A 203 -5.88 -7.07 -3.29
C GLU A 203 -5.84 -5.59 -3.64
N ALA A 204 -4.65 -5.10 -4.01
CA ALA A 204 -4.51 -3.73 -4.47
C ALA A 204 -5.25 -3.58 -5.81
N PRO A 205 -6.00 -2.48 -6.04
CA PRO A 205 -6.65 -2.26 -7.32
C PRO A 205 -5.61 -2.23 -8.45
N PRO A 206 -5.95 -2.74 -9.65
CA PRO A 206 -5.02 -2.76 -10.77
C PRO A 206 -4.59 -1.35 -11.14
N VAL A 207 -3.28 -1.13 -11.26
CA VAL A 207 -2.73 0.12 -11.77
C VAL A 207 -2.77 0.09 -13.29
N TYR A 208 -3.71 0.83 -13.86
CA TYR A 208 -3.87 0.95 -15.30
C TYR A 208 -2.73 1.76 -15.94
N LYS A 209 -2.25 1.32 -17.10
CA LYS A 209 -1.14 1.95 -17.84
C LYS A 209 -1.50 2.08 -19.32
N GLY A 210 -1.31 3.26 -19.88
CA GLY A 210 -1.58 3.54 -21.29
C GLY A 210 -0.89 4.82 -21.72
N THR A 211 -0.80 5.02 -23.04
CA THR A 211 -0.06 6.15 -23.62
C THR A 211 -0.83 6.76 -24.77
N ILE A 212 -0.78 8.08 -24.93
CA ILE A 212 -1.21 8.73 -26.18
C ILE A 212 -0.10 8.53 -27.22
N SER A 213 -0.28 7.55 -28.11
CA SER A 213 0.77 7.10 -29.04
C SER A 213 0.85 7.93 -30.31
N LYS A 214 -0.25 8.56 -30.72
CA LYS A 214 -0.30 9.39 -31.93
C LYS A 214 -1.39 10.47 -31.82
N LYS A 215 -1.14 11.63 -32.45
CA LYS A 215 -2.05 12.78 -32.48
C LYS A 215 -2.02 13.40 -33.88
N GLN A 216 -3.18 13.51 -34.53
CA GLN A 216 -3.30 14.13 -35.85
C GLN A 216 -4.48 15.09 -35.92
N LEU A 217 -4.34 16.10 -36.76
CA LEU A 217 -5.40 17.02 -37.15
C LEU A 217 -5.71 16.81 -38.62
N GLU A 218 -6.98 16.53 -38.94
CA GLU A 218 -7.50 16.49 -40.29
C GLU A 218 -8.13 17.83 -40.66
N TYR A 219 -7.76 18.38 -41.82
CA TYR A 219 -8.33 19.59 -42.43
C TYR A 219 -8.17 19.51 -43.95
N ASP A 220 -9.16 19.99 -44.72
CA ASP A 220 -9.15 19.93 -46.20
C ASP A 220 -8.78 18.54 -46.77
N GLU A 221 -9.34 17.47 -46.19
CA GLU A 221 -9.08 16.07 -46.57
C GLU A 221 -7.62 15.59 -46.38
N ALA A 222 -6.75 16.43 -45.81
CA ALA A 222 -5.37 16.09 -45.45
C ALA A 222 -5.22 15.89 -43.93
N ARG A 223 -4.22 15.09 -43.52
CA ARG A 223 -3.87 14.86 -42.11
C ARG A 223 -2.46 15.36 -41.80
N ALA A 224 -2.32 16.15 -40.74
CA ALA A 224 -1.05 16.61 -40.20
C ALA A 224 -0.84 16.12 -38.75
N SER A 225 0.41 15.96 -38.33
CA SER A 225 0.72 15.72 -36.91
C SER A 225 0.37 16.94 -36.08
N ILE A 226 -0.07 16.73 -34.84
CA ILE A 226 -0.28 17.82 -33.88
C ILE A 226 1.04 18.14 -33.16
N PRO A 227 1.49 19.41 -33.11
CA PRO A 227 0.84 20.61 -33.65
C PRO A 227 0.93 20.76 -35.18
N ALA A 228 -0.17 21.19 -35.81
CA ALA A 228 -0.21 21.55 -37.23
C ALA A 228 -0.02 23.06 -37.44
N TYR A 229 0.36 23.50 -38.64
CA TYR A 229 0.72 24.90 -38.88
C TYR A 229 0.11 25.46 -40.16
N ASN A 230 -0.10 26.79 -40.19
CA ASN A 230 -0.56 27.55 -41.34
C ASN A 230 -1.92 27.06 -41.89
N ILE A 231 -2.82 26.70 -40.98
CA ILE A 231 -4.16 26.26 -41.34
C ILE A 231 -4.97 27.48 -41.82
N PRO A 232 -5.64 27.45 -42.98
CA PRO A 232 -6.48 28.56 -43.39
C PRO A 232 -7.68 28.74 -42.44
N GLN A 233 -7.97 29.98 -42.05
CA GLN A 233 -9.17 30.31 -41.26
C GLN A 233 -10.45 29.92 -42.04
N ASN A 234 -11.53 29.67 -41.31
CA ASN A 234 -12.84 29.22 -41.79
C ASN A 234 -12.87 27.81 -42.39
N LYS A 235 -11.77 27.06 -42.30
CA LYS A 235 -11.75 25.62 -42.57
C LYS A 235 -12.28 24.82 -41.38
N ARG A 236 -12.59 23.55 -41.62
CA ARG A 236 -13.07 22.62 -40.60
C ARG A 236 -11.95 21.67 -40.16
N GLY A 237 -11.70 21.61 -38.86
CA GLY A 237 -10.78 20.67 -38.23
C GLY A 237 -11.50 19.42 -37.72
N LEU A 238 -10.80 18.30 -37.69
CA LEU A 238 -11.22 17.05 -37.04
C LEU A 238 -10.01 16.43 -36.33
N VAL A 239 -10.12 16.17 -35.03
CA VAL A 239 -9.02 15.65 -34.22
C VAL A 239 -9.04 14.12 -34.18
N HIS A 240 -7.86 13.52 -34.34
CA HIS A 240 -7.62 12.08 -34.23
C HIS A 240 -6.56 11.82 -33.15
N ILE A 241 -6.89 10.98 -32.17
CA ILE A 241 -5.99 10.61 -31.07
C ILE A 241 -5.93 9.09 -30.93
N TRP A 242 -4.73 8.53 -30.89
CA TRP A 242 -4.54 7.10 -30.63
C TRP A 242 -4.14 6.87 -29.18
N GLY A 243 -4.96 6.09 -28.46
CA GLY A 243 -4.64 5.60 -27.12
C GLY A 243 -4.10 4.19 -27.19
N ARG A 244 -2.90 3.95 -26.66
CA ARG A 244 -2.27 2.63 -26.56
C ARG A 244 -2.55 2.00 -25.20
N ASN A 245 -2.88 0.71 -25.20
CA ASN A 245 -2.99 -0.10 -24.01
C ASN A 245 -1.61 -0.66 -23.61
N ASP A 246 -1.04 -0.18 -22.51
CA ASP A 246 0.26 -0.64 -22.00
C ASP A 246 0.11 -1.69 -20.88
N MET A 247 -1.11 -2.23 -20.68
CA MET A 247 -1.37 -3.37 -19.81
C MET A 247 -1.03 -4.70 -20.49
N THR A 248 -0.86 -5.74 -19.68
CA THR A 248 -0.74 -7.14 -20.14
C THR A 248 -2.09 -7.80 -20.42
N THR A 249 -3.20 -7.12 -20.12
CA THR A 249 -4.57 -7.58 -20.36
C THR A 249 -5.31 -6.62 -21.31
N THR A 250 -6.32 -7.12 -21.99
CA THR A 250 -7.20 -6.29 -22.83
C THR A 250 -7.94 -5.27 -21.98
N GLN A 251 -7.94 -4.01 -22.39
CA GLN A 251 -8.56 -2.91 -21.65
C GLN A 251 -9.52 -2.13 -22.53
N ARG A 252 -10.62 -1.66 -21.92
CA ARG A 252 -11.51 -0.70 -22.55
C ARG A 252 -10.97 0.72 -22.40
N MET A 253 -10.58 1.34 -23.51
CA MET A 253 -10.03 2.69 -23.55
C MET A 253 -11.13 3.76 -23.59
N GLY A 254 -10.92 4.87 -22.90
CA GLY A 254 -11.74 6.07 -22.95
C GLY A 254 -10.92 7.30 -23.25
N ILE A 255 -11.54 8.32 -23.84
CA ILE A 255 -10.89 9.59 -24.13
C ILE A 255 -11.81 10.74 -23.75
N TRP A 256 -11.20 11.86 -23.38
CA TRP A 256 -11.82 13.16 -23.33
C TRP A 256 -10.84 14.20 -23.88
N TRP A 257 -11.33 15.17 -24.65
CA TRP A 257 -10.55 16.36 -24.96
C TRP A 257 -11.38 17.61 -25.12
N GLN A 258 -10.70 18.75 -25.05
CA GLN A 258 -11.26 20.07 -25.28
C GLN A 258 -10.33 20.89 -26.17
N VAL A 259 -10.89 21.50 -27.22
CA VAL A 259 -10.19 22.43 -28.11
C VAL A 259 -10.62 23.86 -27.81
N LYS A 260 -9.67 24.77 -27.64
CA LYS A 260 -9.90 26.20 -27.44
C LYS A 260 -9.29 27.02 -28.56
N ASN A 261 -10.04 28.01 -29.03
CA ASN A 261 -9.54 28.99 -29.98
C ASN A 261 -8.59 30.01 -29.30
N PRO A 262 -7.96 30.91 -30.06
CA PRO A 262 -7.00 31.90 -29.55
C PRO A 262 -7.59 32.86 -28.51
N ALA A 263 -8.91 33.10 -28.54
CA ALA A 263 -9.62 33.90 -27.54
C ALA A 263 -9.95 33.10 -26.26
N GLY A 264 -9.57 31.82 -26.18
CA GLY A 264 -9.87 30.94 -25.07
C GLY A 264 -11.27 30.31 -25.10
N THR A 265 -12.06 30.57 -26.15
CA THR A 265 -13.40 29.99 -26.32
C THR A 265 -13.28 28.52 -26.71
N VAL A 266 -14.07 27.66 -26.07
CA VAL A 266 -14.13 26.23 -26.40
C VAL A 266 -14.87 26.05 -27.72
N VAL A 267 -14.18 25.49 -28.71
CA VAL A 267 -14.75 25.21 -30.05
C VAL A 267 -15.06 23.73 -30.26
N GLU A 268 -14.51 22.85 -29.42
CA GLU A 268 -14.87 21.44 -29.38
C GLU A 268 -14.71 20.90 -27.96
N THR A 269 -15.62 20.03 -27.56
CA THR A 269 -15.42 19.09 -26.46
C THR A 269 -15.87 17.72 -26.94
N TYR A 270 -15.01 16.72 -26.78
CA TYR A 270 -15.28 15.36 -27.22
C TYR A 270 -14.97 14.37 -26.11
N SER A 271 -15.79 13.33 -26.01
CA SER A 271 -15.54 12.21 -25.12
C SER A 271 -16.17 10.95 -25.67
N ALA A 272 -15.44 9.84 -25.57
CA ALA A 272 -15.95 8.55 -25.96
C ALA A 272 -15.26 7.44 -25.17
N TRP A 273 -15.96 6.32 -25.05
CA TRP A 273 -15.36 5.03 -24.70
C TRP A 273 -15.37 4.16 -25.95
N GLU A 274 -14.28 3.44 -26.17
CA GLU A 274 -14.20 2.51 -27.31
C GLU A 274 -15.35 1.50 -27.24
N SER A 275 -15.84 1.11 -28.41
CA SER A 275 -16.80 0.01 -28.55
C SER A 275 -16.03 -1.32 -28.66
N TRP A 276 -16.73 -2.43 -28.45
CA TRP A 276 -16.13 -3.75 -28.66
C TRP A 276 -15.74 -3.93 -30.14
N PRO A 277 -14.61 -4.59 -30.48
CA PRO A 277 -13.64 -5.23 -29.58
C PRO A 277 -12.72 -4.25 -28.87
N HIS A 278 -12.35 -4.60 -27.63
CA HIS A 278 -11.49 -3.77 -26.79
C HIS A 278 -10.01 -3.91 -27.15
N THR A 279 -9.21 -2.91 -26.76
CA THR A 279 -7.80 -2.84 -27.14
C THR A 279 -6.95 -3.89 -26.44
N SER A 280 -6.35 -4.80 -27.21
CA SER A 280 -5.45 -5.85 -26.73
C SER A 280 -4.15 -5.28 -26.13
N PRO A 281 -3.40 -6.07 -25.35
CA PRO A 281 -2.10 -5.67 -24.82
C PRO A 281 -1.15 -5.14 -25.91
N GLY A 282 -0.61 -3.94 -25.72
CA GLY A 282 0.27 -3.26 -26.67
C GLY A 282 -0.42 -2.66 -27.90
N GLY A 283 -1.72 -2.91 -28.10
CA GLY A 283 -2.52 -2.36 -29.19
C GLY A 283 -2.86 -0.88 -28.99
N ALA A 284 -3.36 -0.22 -30.05
CA ALA A 284 -3.81 1.16 -29.99
C ALA A 284 -5.19 1.34 -30.64
N HIS A 285 -6.02 2.22 -30.06
CA HIS A 285 -7.34 2.59 -30.55
C HIS A 285 -7.37 4.05 -31.02
N GLU A 286 -7.94 4.29 -32.20
CA GLU A 286 -8.15 5.64 -32.74
C GLU A 286 -9.48 6.21 -32.24
N PHE A 287 -9.41 7.33 -31.55
CA PHE A 287 -10.56 8.17 -31.23
C PHE A 287 -10.66 9.31 -32.23
N ILE A 288 -11.85 9.52 -32.78
CA ILE A 288 -12.15 10.52 -33.81
C ILE A 288 -13.19 11.49 -33.27
N GLY A 289 -12.82 12.78 -33.24
CA GLY A 289 -13.64 13.86 -32.67
C GLY A 289 -14.88 14.25 -33.44
N GLY A 290 -15.43 15.39 -33.04
CA GLY A 290 -16.36 16.15 -33.85
C GLY A 290 -15.62 17.10 -34.80
N ARG A 291 -16.31 17.55 -35.86
CA ARG A 291 -15.80 18.62 -36.72
C ARG A 291 -16.11 19.98 -36.11
N PHE A 292 -15.11 20.85 -35.98
CA PHE A 292 -15.24 22.25 -35.56
C PHE A 292 -14.65 23.21 -36.60
N THR A 293 -14.99 24.49 -36.51
CA THR A 293 -14.52 25.52 -37.45
C THR A 293 -13.37 26.31 -36.84
N PHE A 294 -12.34 26.61 -37.65
CA PHE A 294 -11.30 27.57 -37.28
C PHE A 294 -11.83 29.01 -37.44
N ASP A 295 -12.59 29.48 -36.45
CA ASP A 295 -13.32 30.75 -36.47
C ASP A 295 -12.44 32.00 -36.31
N LYS A 296 -11.25 31.84 -35.73
CA LYS A 296 -10.24 32.88 -35.50
C LYS A 296 -8.88 32.50 -36.07
N SER A 297 -8.09 33.49 -36.50
CA SER A 297 -6.65 33.33 -36.71
C SER A 297 -5.90 33.32 -35.37
N GLY A 298 -4.74 32.67 -35.35
CA GLY A 298 -3.89 32.50 -34.16
C GLY A 298 -3.78 31.05 -33.69
N THR A 299 -3.30 30.87 -32.46
CA THR A 299 -2.98 29.55 -31.89
C THR A 299 -4.18 28.91 -31.19
N TYR A 300 -4.57 27.72 -31.65
CA TYR A 300 -5.56 26.87 -30.99
C TYR A 300 -4.85 25.92 -30.02
N LYS A 301 -5.48 25.64 -28.89
CA LYS A 301 -4.96 24.74 -27.86
C LYS A 301 -5.85 23.52 -27.69
N ILE A 302 -5.28 22.39 -27.30
CA ILE A 302 -6.00 21.16 -26.98
C ILE A 302 -5.52 20.59 -25.64
N ASP A 303 -6.46 20.12 -24.83
CA ASP A 303 -6.23 19.31 -23.64
C ASP A 303 -6.86 17.94 -23.84
N VAL A 304 -6.10 16.87 -23.64
CA VAL A 304 -6.48 15.48 -23.91
C VAL A 304 -6.21 14.63 -22.68
N LYS A 305 -7.17 13.76 -22.34
CA LYS A 305 -7.12 12.80 -21.25
C LYS A 305 -7.52 11.41 -21.75
N LEU A 306 -6.59 10.47 -21.70
CA LEU A 306 -6.79 9.05 -21.99
C LEU A 306 -7.08 8.31 -20.69
N SER A 307 -8.12 7.48 -20.69
CA SER A 307 -8.62 6.79 -19.51
C SER A 307 -8.78 5.29 -19.71
N MET A 308 -8.73 4.53 -18.62
CA MET A 308 -9.17 3.13 -18.52
C MET A 308 -10.16 2.99 -17.35
N ASN A 309 -10.74 1.81 -17.15
CA ASN A 309 -11.72 1.52 -16.11
C ASN A 309 -13.02 2.35 -16.18
N PRO A 310 -13.96 2.02 -17.08
CA PRO A 310 -15.18 2.80 -17.27
C PRO A 310 -16.03 3.02 -16.00
N ALA A 311 -16.00 2.06 -15.06
CA ALA A 311 -16.77 2.17 -13.82
C ALA A 311 -16.20 3.20 -12.84
N SER A 312 -14.89 3.47 -12.91
CA SER A 312 -14.19 4.48 -12.11
C SER A 312 -12.98 5.00 -12.90
N PRO A 313 -13.21 5.90 -13.87
CA PRO A 313 -12.21 6.27 -14.89
C PRO A 313 -10.87 6.70 -14.28
N GLN A 314 -9.79 6.01 -14.67
CA GLN A 314 -8.42 6.31 -14.28
C GLN A 314 -7.69 6.95 -15.46
N ILE A 315 -7.10 8.13 -15.27
CA ILE A 315 -6.30 8.79 -16.32
C ILE A 315 -4.97 8.07 -16.46
N VAL A 316 -4.74 7.50 -17.63
CA VAL A 316 -3.52 6.74 -17.94
C VAL A 316 -2.56 7.52 -18.83
N GLY A 317 -3.04 8.54 -19.55
CA GLY A 317 -2.19 9.44 -20.34
C GLY A 317 -2.83 10.79 -20.57
N SER A 318 -2.03 11.83 -20.78
CA SER A 318 -2.53 13.18 -21.01
C SER A 318 -1.65 13.97 -21.97
N TYR A 319 -2.24 14.93 -22.68
CA TYR A 319 -1.52 15.89 -23.49
C TYR A 319 -2.21 17.25 -23.42
N SER A 320 -1.46 18.30 -23.07
CA SER A 320 -1.94 19.68 -23.09
C SER A 320 -0.97 20.52 -23.90
N GLY A 321 -1.44 21.24 -24.91
CA GLY A 321 -0.54 21.99 -25.78
C GLY A 321 -1.22 22.66 -26.97
N THR A 322 -0.40 23.09 -27.92
CA THR A 322 -0.85 23.66 -29.19
C THR A 322 -1.49 22.58 -30.05
N LEU A 323 -2.72 22.83 -30.50
CA LEU A 323 -3.36 22.04 -31.54
C LEU A 323 -2.82 22.42 -32.92
N CYS A 324 -2.94 23.71 -33.25
CA CYS A 324 -2.47 24.25 -34.51
C CYS A 324 -2.35 25.78 -34.50
N THR A 325 -1.70 26.34 -35.53
CA THR A 325 -1.78 27.77 -35.87
C THR A 325 -2.67 27.99 -37.09
N VAL A 326 -3.52 29.02 -37.02
CA VAL A 326 -4.46 29.40 -38.08
C VAL A 326 -4.07 30.78 -38.64
N ALA A 327 -3.93 30.90 -39.96
CA ALA A 327 -3.68 32.17 -40.64
C ALA A 327 -5.02 32.82 -41.05
N ALA A 328 -5.19 34.13 -40.90
CA ALA A 328 -6.46 34.76 -41.25
C ALA A 328 -6.65 34.85 -42.77
N VAL A 329 -7.92 34.89 -43.19
CA VAL A 329 -8.25 35.01 -44.61
C VAL A 329 -7.77 36.37 -45.13
N GLY A 330 -6.90 36.34 -46.15
CA GLY A 330 -6.39 37.54 -46.80
C GLY A 330 -5.60 38.45 -45.85
N GLU A 331 -4.55 37.97 -45.18
CA GLU A 331 -3.71 38.80 -44.31
C GLU A 331 -2.43 39.32 -44.96
N TYR A 332 -1.99 38.71 -46.06
CA TYR A 332 -0.70 39.05 -46.66
C TYR A 332 -0.84 40.08 -47.76
N THR A 333 0.05 41.06 -47.73
CA THR A 333 0.26 42.02 -48.82
C THR A 333 1.54 41.66 -49.57
N LEU A 334 1.53 41.85 -50.87
CA LEU A 334 2.69 41.61 -51.72
C LEU A 334 3.29 42.94 -52.16
N THR A 335 4.62 43.05 -52.09
CA THR A 335 5.34 44.22 -52.58
C THR A 335 6.03 43.85 -53.88
N LEU A 336 5.74 44.58 -54.96
CA LEU A 336 6.34 44.38 -56.27
C LEU A 336 7.37 45.47 -56.54
N GLN A 337 8.60 45.09 -56.87
CA GLN A 337 9.70 46.00 -57.13
C GLN A 337 10.44 45.63 -58.41
N GLN A 338 11.14 46.61 -58.97
CA GLN A 338 11.97 46.43 -60.15
C GLN A 338 13.34 47.00 -59.88
N SER A 339 14.37 46.35 -60.39
CA SER A 339 15.74 46.83 -60.25
C SER A 339 16.56 46.52 -61.51
N PRO A 340 16.97 47.54 -62.28
CA PRO A 340 16.51 48.94 -62.21
C PRO A 340 15.00 49.11 -62.48
N ALA A 341 14.44 50.26 -62.13
CA ALA A 341 13.04 50.59 -62.39
C ALA A 341 12.84 50.95 -63.88
N VAL A 342 12.44 49.95 -64.67
CA VAL A 342 12.42 50.02 -66.14
C VAL A 342 11.08 49.59 -66.76
N GLY A 343 10.01 49.47 -65.96
CA GLY A 343 8.67 49.12 -66.42
C GLY A 343 7.66 48.93 -65.30
N TRP A 344 6.87 47.85 -65.38
CA TRP A 344 5.86 47.50 -64.38
C TRP A 344 5.70 45.98 -64.23
N ILE A 345 5.07 45.56 -63.14
CA ILE A 345 4.76 44.16 -62.85
C ILE A 345 3.26 44.02 -62.65
N THR A 346 2.65 43.01 -63.26
CA THR A 346 1.28 42.60 -62.98
C THR A 346 1.24 41.30 -62.20
N ILE A 347 0.20 41.14 -61.39
CA ILE A 347 -0.08 39.93 -60.62
C ILE A 347 -1.46 39.38 -60.98
N GLU A 348 -1.58 38.06 -61.10
CA GLU A 348 -2.84 37.38 -61.41
C GLU A 348 -3.03 36.16 -60.48
N PRO A 349 -4.15 36.05 -59.75
CA PRO A 349 -5.21 37.06 -59.60
C PRO A 349 -4.74 38.27 -58.77
N ASP A 350 -5.07 39.48 -59.19
CA ASP A 350 -4.79 40.69 -58.41
C ASP A 350 -5.83 40.86 -57.29
N LYS A 351 -5.38 40.61 -56.06
CA LYS A 351 -6.20 40.72 -54.84
C LYS A 351 -5.65 41.83 -53.94
N PRO A 352 -6.53 42.57 -53.24
CA PRO A 352 -6.09 43.55 -52.25
C PRO A 352 -5.32 42.91 -51.07
N LYS A 353 -5.57 41.62 -50.79
CA LYS A 353 -4.81 40.80 -49.83
C LYS A 353 -4.84 39.33 -50.26
N TYR A 354 -3.80 38.59 -49.89
CA TYR A 354 -3.58 37.20 -50.23
C TYR A 354 -3.57 36.31 -48.99
N SER A 355 -3.92 35.04 -49.18
CA SER A 355 -3.82 34.01 -48.14
C SER A 355 -2.57 33.16 -48.35
N TYR A 356 -2.11 32.48 -47.30
CA TYR A 356 -1.04 31.49 -47.44
C TYR A 356 -1.45 30.42 -48.45
N GLY A 357 -0.56 30.10 -49.38
CA GLY A 357 -0.79 29.12 -50.44
C GLY A 357 -1.55 29.65 -51.65
N ASP A 358 -1.99 30.92 -51.65
CA ASP A 358 -2.56 31.53 -52.87
C ASP A 358 -1.54 31.40 -54.01
N PHE A 359 -1.99 30.79 -55.11
CA PHE A 359 -1.19 30.65 -56.32
C PHE A 359 -1.31 31.93 -57.15
N ILE A 360 -0.17 32.53 -57.47
CA ILE A 360 -0.09 33.79 -58.20
C ILE A 360 0.83 33.66 -59.39
N LYS A 361 0.52 34.41 -60.45
CA LYS A 361 1.36 34.59 -61.62
C LYS A 361 1.86 36.02 -61.65
N LEU A 362 3.18 36.19 -61.69
CA LEU A 362 3.85 37.48 -61.84
C LEU A 362 4.32 37.63 -63.28
N THR A 363 3.99 38.76 -63.90
CA THR A 363 4.46 39.11 -65.25
C THR A 363 5.14 40.46 -65.20
N SER A 364 6.38 40.52 -65.66
CA SER A 364 7.17 41.74 -65.77
C SER A 364 7.09 42.29 -67.19
N TYR A 365 6.91 43.61 -67.30
CA TYR A 365 6.89 44.38 -68.54
C TYR A 365 7.99 45.46 -68.49
N MET A 366 8.36 45.98 -69.65
CA MET A 366 9.33 47.08 -69.79
C MET A 366 8.66 48.27 -70.47
N ASP A 367 9.00 49.46 -70.02
CA ASP A 367 8.62 50.70 -70.69
C ASP A 367 9.29 50.80 -72.06
N SER A 368 8.67 51.53 -72.99
CA SER A 368 9.17 51.69 -74.35
C SER A 368 10.60 52.24 -74.42
N TRP A 369 11.01 53.07 -73.45
CA TRP A 369 12.36 53.65 -73.39
C TRP A 369 13.43 52.65 -72.93
N ALA A 370 13.04 51.59 -72.20
CA ALA A 370 13.96 50.57 -71.71
C ALA A 370 14.18 49.43 -72.71
N ILE A 371 13.27 49.29 -73.68
CA ILE A 371 13.36 48.29 -74.75
C ILE A 371 14.60 48.58 -75.60
N GLY A 372 15.50 47.59 -75.71
CA GLY A 372 16.76 47.70 -76.45
C GLY A 372 17.95 48.16 -75.61
N SER A 373 17.74 48.58 -74.37
CA SER A 373 18.82 48.89 -73.41
C SER A 373 18.85 47.94 -72.22
N TYR A 374 17.73 47.29 -71.91
CA TYR A 374 17.60 46.34 -70.81
C TYR A 374 16.94 45.04 -71.24
N ALA A 375 17.24 43.96 -70.51
CA ALA A 375 16.55 42.69 -70.59
C ALA A 375 16.20 42.16 -69.20
N PHE A 376 15.03 41.55 -69.07
CA PHE A 376 14.66 40.78 -67.88
C PHE A 376 15.71 39.69 -67.63
N ASN A 377 16.11 39.54 -66.37
CA ASN A 377 17.15 38.60 -65.95
C ASN A 377 16.55 37.46 -65.10
N TYR A 378 16.00 37.79 -63.93
CA TYR A 378 15.37 36.81 -63.03
C TYR A 378 14.46 37.50 -62.00
N TRP A 379 13.65 36.69 -61.32
CA TRP A 379 12.84 37.06 -60.17
C TRP A 379 13.58 36.77 -58.87
N GLU A 380 13.45 37.66 -57.89
CA GLU A 380 13.75 37.38 -56.49
C GLU A 380 12.46 37.33 -55.67
N LYS A 381 12.46 36.49 -54.64
CA LYS A 381 11.45 36.45 -53.59
C LYS A 381 12.15 36.63 -52.25
N ASP A 382 11.80 37.69 -51.52
CA ASP A 382 12.34 38.01 -50.19
C ASP A 382 13.88 38.07 -50.13
N GLY A 383 14.52 38.53 -51.22
CA GLY A 383 15.97 38.64 -51.35
C GLY A 383 16.69 37.36 -51.80
N GLU A 384 15.97 36.26 -52.03
CA GLU A 384 16.50 35.03 -52.59
C GLU A 384 16.12 34.86 -54.06
N TRP A 385 16.98 34.19 -54.82
CA TRP A 385 16.73 33.87 -56.23
C TRP A 385 15.49 32.96 -56.36
N LEU A 386 14.58 33.29 -57.28
CA LEU A 386 13.33 32.54 -57.52
C LEU A 386 13.31 31.79 -58.85
N ASP A 387 13.39 32.50 -59.99
CA ASP A 387 13.25 31.91 -61.32
C ASP A 387 13.72 32.87 -62.44
N THR A 388 14.15 32.35 -63.59
CA THR A 388 14.51 33.15 -64.79
C THR A 388 13.39 33.29 -65.82
N ARG A 389 12.24 32.63 -65.61
CA ARG A 389 11.07 32.72 -66.49
C ARG A 389 10.28 33.99 -66.23
N ASN A 390 9.78 34.60 -67.30
CA ASN A 390 8.80 35.69 -67.24
C ASN A 390 7.70 35.41 -68.27
N PRO A 391 6.46 35.11 -67.85
CA PRO A 391 5.94 35.14 -66.48
C PRO A 391 6.42 33.98 -65.58
N VAL A 392 6.31 34.16 -64.25
CA VAL A 392 6.59 33.13 -63.22
C VAL A 392 5.34 32.85 -62.40
N ASN A 393 5.14 31.58 -62.01
CA ASN A 393 4.10 31.18 -61.07
C ASN A 393 4.71 30.80 -59.72
N THR A 394 4.08 31.22 -58.62
CA THR A 394 4.56 30.91 -57.26
C THR A 394 3.41 30.94 -56.25
N ILE A 395 3.71 30.55 -55.01
CA ILE A 395 2.76 30.60 -53.89
C ILE A 395 3.10 31.75 -52.93
N VAL A 396 2.06 32.40 -52.41
CA VAL A 396 2.17 33.35 -51.30
C VAL A 396 2.45 32.57 -50.02
N THR A 397 3.55 32.89 -49.35
CA THR A 397 3.95 32.23 -48.09
C THR A 397 3.93 33.17 -46.90
N GLY A 398 3.68 34.45 -47.14
CA GLY A 398 3.66 35.51 -46.15
C GLY A 398 3.56 36.88 -46.83
N ASN A 399 3.98 37.94 -46.14
CA ASN A 399 4.25 39.22 -46.79
C ASN A 399 5.51 39.08 -47.64
N ASN A 400 5.34 38.78 -48.93
CA ASN A 400 6.47 38.58 -49.84
C ASN A 400 6.82 39.86 -50.59
N VAL A 401 8.12 40.12 -50.76
CA VAL A 401 8.67 41.11 -51.67
C VAL A 401 9.16 40.39 -52.92
N PHE A 402 8.59 40.71 -54.07
CA PHE A 402 9.03 40.20 -55.36
C PHE A 402 9.76 41.27 -56.14
N VAL A 403 10.98 40.97 -56.59
CA VAL A 403 11.81 41.89 -57.36
C VAL A 403 12.04 41.33 -58.76
N ALA A 404 11.64 42.06 -59.81
CA ALA A 404 12.09 41.79 -61.17
C ALA A 404 13.48 42.40 -61.37
N ARG A 405 14.50 41.58 -61.57
CA ARG A 405 15.87 42.01 -61.85
C ARG A 405 16.09 42.12 -63.36
N TYR A 406 16.68 43.22 -63.80
CA TYR A 406 17.04 43.45 -65.19
C TYR A 406 18.55 43.65 -65.33
N ARG A 407 19.09 43.30 -66.50
CA ARG A 407 20.48 43.56 -66.89
C ARG A 407 20.52 44.52 -68.07
N THR A 408 21.61 45.27 -68.20
CA THR A 408 21.89 46.07 -69.40
C THR A 408 22.24 45.14 -70.57
N LEU A 409 21.83 45.53 -71.78
CA LEU A 409 22.15 44.83 -73.02
C LEU A 409 23.52 45.22 -73.59
#